data_AF-A0A382U3G0-F1
#
_entry.id   AF-A0A382U3G0-F1
#
_cell.length_a   1.000
_cell.length_b   1.000
_cell.length_c   1.000
_cell.angle_alpha   90.00
_cell.angle_beta   90.00
_cell.angle_gamma   90.00
#
_symmetry.space_group_name_H-M   'P 1'
#
loop_
_entity.id
_entity.type
_entity.pdbx_description
1 polymer ?
#
loop_
_entity_poly.entity_id
_entity_poly.type
_entity_poly.pdbx_seq_one_letter_code
_entity_poly.pdbx_strand_id
1 'polypeptide(L)' 'MKTLIKIISSIFLFSAISTSAFAIDKLHFVVPGGAGGGWDGCARGTGEALV' A
#
# COMPACT_ATOMS: atom_id res chain seq x y z
N MET A 1 -37.81 -14.64 -4.90
CA MET A 1 -36.64 -15.49 -4.58
C MET A 1 -35.40 -15.10 -5.42
N LYS A 2 -35.40 -15.28 -6.75
CA LYS A 2 -34.23 -15.05 -7.62
C LYS A 2 -33.70 -13.60 -7.60
N THR A 3 -34.58 -12.61 -7.50
CA THR A 3 -34.20 -11.18 -7.44
C THR A 3 -33.48 -10.83 -6.15
N LEU A 4 -33.88 -11.45 -5.03
CA LEU A 4 -33.26 -11.23 -3.72
C LEU A 4 -31.82 -11.77 -3.70
N ILE A 5 -31.60 -12.96 -4.28
CA ILE A 5 -30.28 -13.59 -4.38
C ILE A 5 -29.32 -12.71 -5.21
N LYS A 6 -29.81 -12.10 -6.30
CA LYS A 6 -29.01 -11.18 -7.12
C LYS A 6 -28.58 -9.94 -6.33
N ILE A 7 -29.51 -9.33 -5.60
CA ILE A 7 -29.23 -8.12 -4.80
C ILE A 7 -28.18 -8.42 -3.73
N ILE A 8 -28.33 -9.54 -3.01
CA ILE A 8 -27.38 -9.96 -1.98
C ILE A 8 -25.99 -10.24 -2.58
N SER A 9 -25.94 -10.91 -3.73
CA SER A 9 -24.68 -11.19 -4.45
C SER A 9 -23.99 -9.91 -4.90
N SER A 10 -24.73 -8.91 -5.40
CA SER A 10 -24.17 -7.63 -5.83
C SER A 10 -23.60 -6.82 -4.66
N ILE A 11 -24.28 -6.83 -3.50
CA ILE A 11 -23.79 -6.16 -2.29
C ILE A 11 -22.52 -6.82 -1.77
N PHE A 12 -22.47 -8.16 -1.79
CA PHE A 12 -21.29 -8.91 -1.38
C PHE A 12 -20.08 -8.60 -2.27
N LEU A 13 -20.27 -8.59 -3.60
CA LEU A 13 -19.21 -8.20 -4.54
C LEU A 13 -18.71 -6.77 -4.30
N PHE A 14 -19.61 -5.83 -4.01
CA PHE A 14 -19.23 -4.44 -3.76
C PHE A 14 -18.38 -4.30 -2.48
N SER A 15 -18.71 -5.03 -1.41
CA SER A 15 -17.90 -5.02 -0.18
C SER A 15 -16.49 -5.59 -0.36
N ALA A 16 -16.32 -6.56 -1.28
CA ALA A 16 -15.02 -7.17 -1.55
C ALA A 16 -14.04 -6.24 -2.29
N ILE A 17 -14.55 -5.17 -2.92
CA ILE A 17 -13.74 -4.21 -3.71
C ILE A 17 -13.25 -3.04 -2.85
N SER A 18 -13.64 -2.95 -1.58
CA SER A 18 -13.23 -1.86 -0.70
C SER A 18 -11.74 -1.99 -0.33
N THR A 19 -10.85 -1.49 -1.19
CA THR A 19 -9.43 -1.35 -0.91
C THR A 19 -9.20 -0.01 -0.20
N SER A 20 -8.96 -0.06 1.11
CA SER A 20 -8.52 1.12 1.84
C SER A 20 -7.05 1.36 1.54
N ALA A 21 -6.73 2.39 0.75
CA ALA A 21 -5.36 2.86 0.62
C ALA A 21 -4.92 3.44 1.97
N PHE A 22 -3.89 2.86 2.58
CA PHE A 22 -3.33 3.35 3.83
C PHE A 22 -2.45 4.56 3.52
N ALA A 23 -2.83 5.75 4.00
CA ALA A 23 -1.97 6.93 3.90
C ALA A 23 -0.81 6.75 4.89
N ILE A 24 0.40 6.56 4.37
CA ILE A 24 1.62 6.48 5.18
C ILE A 24 2.19 7.90 5.28
N ASP A 25 2.17 8.50 6.47
CA ASP A 25 2.75 9.83 6.69
C ASP A 25 4.29 9.80 6.67
N LYS A 26 4.89 8.74 7.23
CA LYS A 26 6.35 8.57 7.31
C LYS A 26 6.74 7.11 7.13
N LEU A 27 7.70 6.86 6.25
CA LEU A 27 8.32 5.56 6.03
C LEU A 27 9.80 5.65 6.41
N HIS A 28 10.24 4.84 7.38
CA HIS A 28 11.63 4.84 7.85
C HIS A 28 12.36 3.60 7.36
N PHE A 29 13.45 3.79 6.61
CA PHE A 29 14.27 2.70 6.10
C PHE A 29 15.31 2.26 7.13
N VAL A 30 15.46 0.95 7.32
CA VAL A 30 16.60 0.38 8.06
C VAL A 30 17.72 0.12 7.06
N VAL A 31 18.82 0.85 7.21
CA VAL A 31 19.97 0.76 6.31
C VAL A 31 21.13 0.10 7.06
N PRO A 32 21.61 -1.08 6.63
CA PRO A 32 22.66 -1.82 7.34
C PRO A 32 24.08 -1.25 7.14
N GLY A 33 24.23 -0.19 6.34
CA GLY A 33 25.51 0.45 6.04
C GLY A 33 25.67 1.82 6.71
N GLY A 34 26.92 2.27 6.87
CA GLY A 34 27.23 3.62 7.35
C GLY A 34 26.78 4.71 6.36
N ALA A 35 26.65 5.94 6.86
CA ALA A 35 26.28 7.10 6.06
C ALA A 35 27.31 7.36 4.92
N GLY A 36 26.81 7.80 3.77
CA GLY A 36 27.61 8.12 2.57
C GLY A 36 28.06 6.91 1.75
N GLY A 37 27.79 5.68 2.19
CA GLY A 37 28.08 4.46 1.42
C GLY A 37 26.97 4.10 0.41
N GLY A 38 27.19 3.06 -0.39
CA GLY A 38 26.23 2.61 -1.40
C GLY A 38 24.84 2.28 -0.83
N TRP A 39 24.81 1.67 0.37
CA TRP A 39 23.56 1.35 1.07
C TRP A 39 22.77 2.61 1.49
N ASP A 40 23.44 3.68 1.93
CA ASP A 40 22.80 4.97 2.26
C ASP A 40 22.26 5.65 0.99
N GLY A 41 23.05 5.68 -0.08
CA GLY A 41 22.63 6.24 -1.37
C GLY A 41 21.40 5.53 -1.96
N CYS A 42 21.38 4.20 -1.95
CA CYS A 42 20.22 3.44 -2.42
C CYS A 42 18.96 3.69 -1.58
N ALA A 43 19.09 3.80 -0.25
CA ALA A 43 17.96 4.09 0.63
C ALA A 43 17.40 5.50 0.41
N ARG A 44 18.27 6.51 0.26
CA ARG A 44 17.85 7.88 -0.08
C ARG A 44 17.17 7.94 -1.44
N GLY A 45 17.78 7.37 -2.48
CA GLY A 45 17.20 7.36 -3.83
C GLY A 45 15.84 6.64 -3.90
N THR A 46 15.68 5.55 -3.14
CA THR A 46 14.37 4.88 -3.00
C THR A 46 13.36 5.78 -2.31
N GLY A 47 13.77 6.46 -1.23
CA GLY A 47 12.92 7.44 -0.54
C GLY A 47 12.48 8.58 -1.45
N GLU A 48 13.39 9.14 -2.24
CA GLU A 48 13.08 10.18 -3.23
C GLU A 48 12.10 9.72 -4.32
N ALA A 49 12.19 8.46 -4.76
CA ALA A 49 11.27 7.89 -5.74
C ALA A 49 9.87 7.55 -5.19
N LEU A 50 9.71 7.52 -3.86
CA LEU A 50 8.45 7.24 -3.17
C LEU A 50 7.73 8.51 -2.70
N VAL A 51 8.34 9.69 -2.89
CA VAL A 51 7.70 11.02 -2.76
C VAL A 51 6.92 11.33 -4.03
#